data_AF-A0A1Q7W8C5-F1
#
_entry.id   AF-A0A1Q7W8C5-F1
#
_cell.length_a   1.000
_cell.length_b   1.000
_cell.length_c   1.000
_cell.angle_alpha   90.00
_cell.angle_beta   90.00
_cell.angle_gamma   90.00
#
_symmetry.space_group_name_H-M   'P 1'
#
loop_
_entity.id
_entity.type
_entity.pdbx_description
1 polymer ?
#
loop_
_entity_poly.entity_id
_entity_poly.type
_entity_poly.pdbx_seq_one_letter_code
_entity_poly.pdbx_strand_id
1 'polypeptide(L)'
;MHFPFMDTIAGYLTSYDRDANRFELETASGERFTVNLVGDVSAELLRNLDEPYADASEHLHELLTPGCQLFAYGVFYPENDGYTFEAKRLVFLGRKAGEYAFEKPNWWIDQVDSLATFYRRAQFGKDPIDYRQYRTEIRLGGEKTSSHVQETDTISRMVYGMASAYLLTGNDDYLDVAEKGTQYLRDHMRFVDTDNDVVYWYHGIKVEGDYEKKLFTSEFGDDYDAVPMYEQIYALAGPTQTFRVTGDRRIAADIHHTMRLFENHFRDHEGGGYFSHVDPILLSPHHESLGPNKSRKNWNSVGDHAPAYLINALLATGEPALAEMLERTFDTIVERFPDYGNSPFVNERFFTDWSPDHGHSWQQDRAVVGHNLKIAWNLMRMHAFKPKESYQKLAEHIAGIMPPVGSDRQRGGWYDVVERQLAPGQEWYRFAWHDRKAWWQQEQAILAYLILAGDLGGDTYLKEARQAEAFYNAFFLDHDEGAVYFNVLASGLPYLLGTERLKGSHSMSMYHSAELCYLAAVYTNLLVTGAPLQLWFRPRPDAERTLRVMPDLLPPGRVRLDKVEIDGKPYEVFDPPTATVKLPTSADSLSVKVQLVTNTE
;
A
#
# COMPACT_ATOMS: atom_id res chain seq x y z
N MET A 1 -22.03 22.03 21.99
CA MET A 1 -22.33 22.59 20.65
C MET A 1 -23.83 22.44 20.43
N HIS A 2 -24.50 23.40 19.81
CA HIS A 2 -25.96 23.38 19.61
C HIS A 2 -26.30 23.90 18.20
N PHE A 3 -25.95 23.13 17.16
CA PHE A 3 -26.27 23.42 15.77
C PHE A 3 -26.36 22.12 14.96
N PRO A 4 -27.14 22.07 13.85
CA PRO A 4 -27.18 20.90 13.00
C PRO A 4 -25.89 20.69 12.19
N PHE A 5 -25.46 19.44 12.03
CA PHE A 5 -24.33 19.07 11.16
C PHE A 5 -24.54 17.70 10.52
N MET A 6 -23.78 17.39 9.47
CA MET A 6 -23.82 16.06 8.83
C MET A 6 -22.57 15.27 9.12
N ASP A 7 -22.73 13.97 9.34
CA ASP A 7 -21.62 13.07 9.63
C ASP A 7 -21.96 11.60 9.33
N THR A 8 -20.92 10.77 9.35
CA THR A 8 -20.98 9.33 9.11
C THR A 8 -20.86 8.56 10.42
N ILE A 9 -21.65 7.49 10.57
CA ILE A 9 -21.46 6.46 11.60
C ILE A 9 -21.23 5.13 10.91
N ALA A 10 -20.16 4.44 11.29
CA ALA A 10 -19.80 3.11 10.85
C ALA A 10 -20.00 2.13 11.99
N GLY A 11 -20.66 1.00 11.73
CA GLY A 11 -20.86 0.03 12.80
C GLY A 11 -21.63 -1.20 12.38
N TYR A 12 -21.98 -1.99 13.39
CA TYR A 12 -22.75 -3.21 13.26
C TYR A 12 -24.16 -2.97 13.79
N LEU A 13 -25.16 -3.33 12.98
CA LEU A 13 -26.55 -3.22 13.38
C LEU A 13 -26.81 -4.17 14.55
N THR A 14 -27.35 -3.67 15.66
CA THR A 14 -27.64 -4.47 16.85
C THR A 14 -29.13 -4.79 17.00
N SER A 15 -30.00 -3.89 16.56
CA SER A 15 -31.45 -4.12 16.52
C SER A 15 -32.11 -3.22 15.46
N TYR A 16 -33.28 -3.64 14.98
CA TYR A 16 -34.08 -2.89 14.03
C TYR A 16 -35.55 -2.88 14.49
N ASP A 17 -36.13 -1.69 14.65
CA ASP A 17 -37.53 -1.47 14.96
C ASP A 17 -38.26 -0.97 13.71
N ARG A 18 -39.01 -1.87 13.09
CA ARG A 18 -39.73 -1.58 11.85
C ARG A 18 -40.88 -0.60 12.05
N ASP A 19 -41.57 -0.67 13.18
CA ASP A 19 -42.75 0.17 13.44
C ASP A 19 -42.33 1.61 13.76
N ALA A 20 -41.21 1.79 14.46
CA ALA A 20 -40.63 3.10 14.74
C ALA A 20 -39.69 3.63 13.62
N ASN A 21 -39.49 2.85 12.56
CA ASN A 21 -38.58 3.13 11.44
C ASN A 21 -37.18 3.60 11.88
N ARG A 22 -36.56 2.85 12.78
CA ARG A 22 -35.22 3.15 13.31
C ARG A 22 -34.44 1.89 13.62
N PHE A 23 -33.12 1.97 13.60
CA PHE A 23 -32.24 0.87 14.02
C PHE A 23 -31.13 1.36 14.94
N GLU A 24 -30.53 0.44 15.68
CA GLU A 24 -29.41 0.70 16.58
C GLU A 24 -28.11 0.23 15.93
N LEU A 25 -27.11 1.12 15.88
CA LEU A 25 -25.80 0.85 15.31
C LEU A 25 -24.74 0.91 16.42
N GLU A 26 -23.92 -0.13 16.55
CA GLU A 26 -22.79 -0.16 17.50
C GLU A 26 -21.47 0.04 16.75
N THR A 27 -20.73 1.09 17.13
CA THR A 27 -19.46 1.46 16.50
C THR A 27 -18.32 0.54 16.94
N ALA A 28 -17.14 0.73 16.33
CA ALA A 28 -15.97 -0.06 16.65
C ALA A 28 -15.43 0.20 18.09
N SER A 29 -15.81 1.30 18.73
CA SER A 29 -15.53 1.61 20.15
C SER A 29 -16.63 1.11 21.11
N GLY A 30 -17.71 0.51 20.59
CA GLY A 30 -18.85 0.03 21.40
C GLY A 30 -19.89 1.11 21.72
N GLU A 31 -19.75 2.32 21.16
CA GLU A 31 -20.78 3.36 21.29
C GLU A 31 -22.00 3.01 20.45
N ARG A 32 -23.20 3.33 20.95
CA ARG A 32 -24.47 3.02 20.29
C ARG A 32 -25.16 4.27 19.79
N PHE A 33 -25.61 4.22 18.55
CA PHE A 33 -26.36 5.28 17.90
C PHE A 33 -27.72 4.77 17.45
N THR A 34 -28.78 5.45 17.88
CA THR A 34 -30.11 5.30 17.29
C THR A 34 -30.13 6.04 15.95
N VAL A 35 -30.34 5.30 14.86
CA VAL A 35 -30.40 5.82 13.51
C VAL A 35 -31.86 5.88 13.07
N ASN A 36 -32.39 7.09 12.91
CA ASN A 36 -33.77 7.30 12.48
C ASN A 36 -33.86 7.35 10.94
N LEU A 37 -34.81 6.62 10.37
CA LEU A 37 -35.07 6.57 8.93
C LEU A 37 -36.21 7.54 8.62
N VAL A 38 -35.88 8.83 8.45
CA VAL A 38 -36.86 9.90 8.25
C VAL A 38 -36.73 10.51 6.86
N GLY A 39 -37.85 10.54 6.14
CA GLY A 39 -37.93 11.04 4.76
C GLY A 39 -37.33 10.08 3.74
N ASP A 40 -36.76 10.62 2.68
CA ASP A 40 -36.14 9.83 1.61
C ASP A 40 -34.73 9.40 2.03
N VAL A 41 -34.62 8.18 2.57
CA VAL A 41 -33.32 7.54 2.86
C VAL A 41 -32.90 6.73 1.65
N SER A 42 -31.76 7.08 1.06
CA SER A 42 -31.12 6.26 0.04
C SER A 42 -30.34 5.11 0.66
N ALA A 43 -30.34 3.95 0.02
CA ALA A 43 -29.51 2.83 0.41
C ALA A 43 -28.84 2.21 -0.81
N GLU A 44 -27.60 1.77 -0.66
CA GLU A 44 -26.89 1.03 -1.70
C GLU A 44 -26.11 -0.14 -1.11
N LEU A 45 -25.82 -1.13 -1.96
CA LEU A 45 -24.80 -2.11 -1.68
C LEU A 45 -23.44 -1.57 -2.11
N LEU A 46 -22.39 -1.92 -1.35
CA LEU A 46 -21.01 -1.67 -1.72
C LEU A 46 -20.73 -2.24 -3.12
N ARG A 47 -20.05 -1.45 -3.94
CA ARG A 47 -19.70 -1.79 -5.32
C ARG A 47 -18.24 -1.47 -5.62
N ASN A 48 -17.66 -2.15 -6.60
CA ASN A 48 -16.31 -1.89 -7.08
C ASN A 48 -16.28 -0.78 -8.16
N LEU A 49 -15.10 -0.35 -8.63
CA LEU A 49 -14.92 0.80 -9.54
C LEU A 49 -15.77 0.71 -10.81
N ASP A 50 -15.75 -0.42 -11.51
CA ASP A 50 -16.49 -0.64 -12.77
C ASP A 50 -17.86 -1.30 -12.57
N GLU A 51 -18.28 -1.53 -11.33
CA GLU A 51 -19.61 -2.05 -11.05
C GLU A 51 -20.66 -0.93 -11.08
N PRO A 52 -21.85 -1.17 -11.67
CA PRO A 52 -22.91 -0.18 -11.69
C PRO A 52 -23.43 0.13 -10.28
N TYR A 53 -24.06 1.29 -10.10
CA TYR A 53 -24.75 1.63 -8.86
C TYR A 53 -25.74 0.52 -8.46
N ALA A 54 -25.62 0.03 -7.23
CA ALA A 54 -26.42 -1.07 -6.71
C ALA A 54 -27.45 -0.53 -5.71
N ASP A 55 -28.53 0.07 -6.23
CA ASP A 55 -29.61 0.60 -5.40
C ASP A 55 -30.22 -0.49 -4.51
N ALA A 56 -30.42 -0.14 -3.25
CA ALA A 56 -30.98 -1.00 -2.22
C ALA A 56 -32.12 -0.31 -1.47
N SER A 57 -32.54 0.88 -1.92
CA SER A 57 -33.53 1.72 -1.23
C SER A 57 -34.87 1.01 -1.06
N GLU A 58 -35.36 0.32 -2.11
CA GLU A 58 -36.62 -0.45 -2.04
C GLU A 58 -36.54 -1.71 -1.16
N HIS A 59 -35.32 -2.20 -0.90
CA HIS A 59 -35.05 -3.39 -0.09
C HIS A 59 -34.51 -3.07 1.30
N LEU A 60 -34.55 -1.81 1.72
CA LEU A 60 -33.93 -1.33 2.94
C LEU A 60 -34.33 -2.16 4.17
N HIS A 61 -35.63 -2.41 4.34
CA HIS A 61 -36.16 -3.16 5.48
C HIS A 61 -35.72 -4.63 5.52
N GLU A 62 -35.36 -5.21 4.38
CA GLU A 62 -34.87 -6.59 4.27
C GLU A 62 -33.38 -6.67 4.66
N LEU A 63 -32.63 -5.60 4.42
CA LEU A 63 -31.18 -5.51 4.67
C LEU A 63 -30.85 -5.12 6.12
N LEU A 64 -31.77 -4.49 6.84
CA LEU A 64 -31.60 -4.09 8.25
C LEU A 64 -31.69 -5.29 9.21
N THR A 65 -30.72 -6.20 9.09
CA THR A 65 -30.61 -7.43 9.89
C THR A 65 -29.48 -7.30 10.92
N PRO A 66 -29.69 -7.68 12.20
CA PRO A 66 -28.64 -7.63 13.21
C PRO A 66 -27.36 -8.36 12.80
N GLY A 67 -26.21 -7.77 13.12
CA GLY A 67 -24.88 -8.23 12.72
C GLY A 67 -24.41 -7.70 11.36
N CYS A 68 -25.27 -7.08 10.55
CA CYS A 68 -24.82 -6.42 9.32
C CYS A 68 -23.97 -5.19 9.64
N GLN A 69 -22.80 -5.11 9.00
CA GLN A 69 -22.00 -3.90 9.04
C GLN A 69 -22.46 -2.94 7.93
N LEU A 70 -22.60 -1.65 8.27
CA LEU A 70 -22.99 -0.61 7.32
C LEU A 70 -22.39 0.75 7.71
N PHE A 71 -22.43 1.67 6.75
CA PHE A 71 -22.21 3.10 6.98
C PHE A 71 -23.53 3.84 6.91
N ALA A 72 -23.79 4.72 7.86
CA ALA A 72 -24.92 5.65 7.85
C ALA A 72 -24.41 7.09 7.80
N TYR A 73 -24.71 7.79 6.72
CA TYR A 73 -24.44 9.23 6.58
C TYR A 73 -25.74 10.00 6.75
N GLY A 74 -25.74 10.99 7.64
CA GLY A 74 -26.97 11.65 8.05
C GLY A 74 -26.76 12.99 8.76
N VAL A 75 -27.86 13.57 9.22
CA VAL A 75 -27.89 14.85 9.93
C VAL A 75 -28.05 14.61 11.43
N PHE A 76 -27.24 15.28 12.24
CA PHE A 76 -27.39 15.39 13.69
C PHE A 76 -28.13 16.70 14.00
N TYR A 77 -29.34 16.61 14.57
CA TYR A 77 -30.11 17.77 15.04
C TYR A 77 -29.98 17.94 16.56
N PRO A 78 -29.65 19.14 17.08
CA PRO A 78 -29.48 19.37 18.51
C PRO A 78 -30.84 19.40 19.21
N GLU A 79 -31.29 18.26 19.73
CA GLU A 79 -32.60 18.06 20.34
C GLU A 79 -32.49 17.21 21.60
N ASN A 80 -33.42 17.39 22.54
CA ASN A 80 -33.55 16.56 23.76
C ASN A 80 -32.26 16.47 24.60
N ASP A 81 -31.58 17.61 24.81
CA ASP A 81 -30.30 17.70 25.53
C ASP A 81 -29.16 16.86 24.92
N GLY A 82 -29.30 16.45 23.65
CA GLY A 82 -28.33 15.68 22.89
C GLY A 82 -28.46 15.93 21.39
N TYR A 83 -28.32 14.87 20.59
CA TYR A 83 -28.59 14.90 19.16
C TYR A 83 -29.53 13.79 18.72
N THR A 84 -30.50 14.14 17.87
CA THR A 84 -31.27 13.18 17.07
C THR A 84 -30.50 12.94 15.76
N PHE A 85 -30.16 11.70 15.44
CA PHE A 85 -29.49 11.34 14.18
C PHE A 85 -30.49 10.80 13.16
N GLU A 86 -30.58 11.46 12.00
CA GLU A 86 -31.40 11.04 10.86
C GLU A 86 -30.53 10.66 9.67
N ALA A 87 -30.57 9.39 9.27
CA ALA A 87 -29.83 8.92 8.10
C ALA A 87 -30.43 9.49 6.80
N LYS A 88 -29.57 9.78 5.82
CA LYS A 88 -29.94 10.17 4.45
C LYS A 88 -29.35 9.22 3.40
N ARG A 89 -28.24 8.56 3.73
CA ARG A 89 -27.60 7.54 2.90
C ARG A 89 -27.10 6.38 3.76
N LEU A 90 -27.37 5.15 3.31
CA LEU A 90 -26.85 3.93 3.91
C LEU A 90 -26.02 3.14 2.87
N VAL A 91 -24.86 2.65 3.29
CA VAL A 91 -24.01 1.78 2.46
C VAL A 91 -23.83 0.44 3.16
N PHE A 92 -24.38 -0.63 2.58
CA PHE A 92 -24.30 -1.98 3.11
C PHE A 92 -23.12 -2.74 2.50
N LEU A 93 -22.33 -3.43 3.32
CA LEU A 93 -21.14 -4.16 2.84
C LEU A 93 -21.45 -5.53 2.23
N GLY A 94 -22.67 -6.01 2.44
CA GLY A 94 -23.19 -7.28 1.97
C GLY A 94 -24.69 -7.34 2.19
N ARG A 95 -25.34 -8.42 1.76
CA ARG A 95 -26.80 -8.56 1.91
C ARG A 95 -27.20 -9.14 3.27
N LYS A 96 -26.26 -9.77 3.98
CA LYS A 96 -26.49 -10.45 5.25
C LYS A 96 -25.33 -10.23 6.21
N ALA A 97 -25.58 -10.51 7.48
CA ALA A 97 -24.55 -10.51 8.51
C ALA A 97 -23.43 -11.49 8.15
N GLY A 98 -22.18 -11.02 8.26
CA GLY A 98 -20.99 -11.81 7.93
C GLY A 98 -20.69 -11.94 6.44
N GLU A 99 -21.48 -11.33 5.55
CA GLU A 99 -21.14 -11.22 4.13
C GLU A 99 -20.44 -9.88 3.84
N TYR A 100 -19.28 -9.93 3.20
CA TYR A 100 -18.52 -8.76 2.78
C TYR A 100 -18.20 -8.86 1.28
N ALA A 101 -18.59 -7.86 0.49
CA ALA A 101 -18.39 -7.89 -0.96
C ALA A 101 -16.91 -7.98 -1.35
N PHE A 102 -16.02 -7.37 -0.56
CA PHE A 102 -14.58 -7.37 -0.77
C PHE A 102 -13.87 -8.68 -0.42
N GLU A 103 -14.58 -9.66 0.16
CA GLU A 103 -14.06 -11.02 0.37
C GLU A 103 -14.33 -11.97 -0.80
N LYS A 104 -15.02 -11.50 -1.86
CA LYS A 104 -15.18 -12.29 -3.09
C LYS A 104 -13.80 -12.52 -3.73
N PRO A 105 -13.49 -13.73 -4.24
CA PRO A 105 -12.14 -14.06 -4.71
C PRO A 105 -11.58 -13.15 -5.82
N ASN A 106 -12.45 -12.55 -6.63
CA ASN A 106 -12.07 -11.66 -7.73
C ASN A 106 -12.16 -10.17 -7.38
N TRP A 107 -12.65 -9.77 -6.20
CA TRP A 107 -12.89 -8.34 -5.90
C TRP A 107 -11.67 -7.46 -6.14
N TRP A 108 -10.54 -7.84 -5.54
CA TRP A 108 -9.29 -7.10 -5.65
C TRP A 108 -8.62 -7.25 -7.03
N ILE A 109 -8.90 -8.36 -7.74
CA ILE A 109 -8.41 -8.59 -9.11
C ILE A 109 -9.15 -7.65 -10.09
N ASP A 110 -10.46 -7.56 -9.98
CA ASP A 110 -11.28 -6.67 -10.79
C ASP A 110 -10.97 -5.20 -10.47
N GLN A 111 -10.68 -4.88 -9.20
CA GLN A 111 -10.28 -3.54 -8.82
C GLN A 111 -8.93 -3.14 -9.43
N VAL A 112 -7.90 -3.99 -9.37
CA VAL A 112 -6.60 -3.65 -9.98
C VAL A 112 -6.70 -3.54 -11.50
N ASP A 113 -7.56 -4.33 -12.15
CA ASP A 113 -7.82 -4.23 -13.58
C ASP A 113 -8.41 -2.86 -13.97
N SER A 114 -9.38 -2.38 -13.19
CA SER A 114 -9.95 -1.04 -13.34
C SER A 114 -8.90 0.07 -13.14
N LEU A 115 -8.09 -0.05 -12.08
CA LEU A 115 -7.00 0.89 -11.79
C LEU A 115 -5.97 0.93 -12.93
N ALA A 116 -5.53 -0.22 -13.41
CA ALA A 116 -4.59 -0.35 -14.51
C ALA A 116 -5.15 0.28 -15.78
N THR A 117 -6.41 -0.03 -16.11
CA THR A 117 -7.11 0.56 -17.25
C THR A 117 -7.14 2.09 -17.16
N PHE A 118 -7.46 2.65 -15.98
CA PHE A 118 -7.45 4.10 -15.76
C PHE A 118 -6.06 4.70 -16.05
N TYR A 119 -5.00 4.19 -15.42
CA TYR A 119 -3.68 4.79 -15.55
C TYR A 119 -3.07 4.58 -16.95
N ARG A 120 -3.34 3.44 -17.60
CA ARG A 120 -2.96 3.23 -19.01
C ARG A 120 -3.60 4.28 -19.90
N ARG A 121 -4.91 4.50 -19.75
CA ARG A 121 -5.66 5.51 -20.50
C ARG A 121 -5.13 6.91 -20.20
N ALA A 122 -4.99 7.27 -18.93
CA ALA A 122 -4.55 8.60 -18.50
C ALA A 122 -3.15 8.94 -19.02
N GLN A 123 -2.23 7.97 -19.01
CA GLN A 123 -0.85 8.18 -19.44
C GLN A 123 -0.63 8.01 -20.94
N PHE A 124 -1.38 7.15 -21.63
CA PHE A 124 -1.03 6.76 -23.01
C PHE A 124 -2.23 6.69 -23.97
N GLY A 125 -3.45 6.97 -23.51
CA GLY A 125 -4.65 6.95 -24.35
C GLY A 125 -4.92 5.56 -24.93
N LYS A 126 -5.08 5.48 -26.26
CA LYS A 126 -5.15 4.22 -27.03
C LYS A 126 -3.92 3.98 -27.91
N ASP A 127 -2.99 4.93 -27.88
CA ASP A 127 -1.79 4.89 -28.70
C ASP A 127 -0.77 3.89 -28.12
N PRO A 128 0.24 3.48 -28.91
CA PRO A 128 1.36 2.71 -28.38
C PRO A 128 2.01 3.42 -27.19
N ILE A 129 2.44 2.64 -26.19
CA ILE A 129 3.06 3.18 -24.98
C ILE A 129 4.35 3.94 -25.34
N ASP A 130 4.39 5.23 -25.02
CA ASP A 130 5.54 6.12 -25.15
C ASP A 130 5.71 6.92 -23.84
N TYR A 131 6.73 6.56 -23.06
CA TYR A 131 7.03 7.23 -21.79
C TYR A 131 7.53 8.67 -21.93
N ARG A 132 7.91 9.15 -23.13
CA ARG A 132 8.12 10.60 -23.33
C ARG A 132 6.81 11.38 -23.13
N GLN A 133 5.67 10.72 -23.30
CA GLN A 133 4.36 11.31 -23.03
C GLN A 133 3.91 11.16 -21.58
N TYR A 134 4.62 10.40 -20.73
CA TYR A 134 4.27 10.24 -19.32
C TYR A 134 4.27 11.59 -18.59
N ARG A 135 3.38 11.75 -17.61
CA ARG A 135 3.34 12.92 -16.73
C ARG A 135 3.24 12.48 -15.29
N THR A 136 4.08 13.05 -14.43
CA THR A 136 3.95 12.87 -12.98
C THR A 136 2.59 13.36 -12.50
N GLU A 137 2.15 14.53 -12.99
CA GLU A 137 0.89 15.13 -12.57
C GLU A 137 -0.27 14.72 -13.48
N ILE A 138 -1.28 14.07 -12.89
CA ILE A 138 -2.54 13.69 -13.53
C ILE A 138 -3.71 14.27 -12.73
N ARG A 139 -4.60 15.00 -13.41
CA ARG A 139 -5.82 15.58 -12.83
C ARG A 139 -6.88 14.52 -12.53
N LEU A 140 -7.96 14.96 -11.89
CA LEU A 140 -9.02 14.09 -11.40
C LEU A 140 -9.60 13.16 -12.49
N GLY A 141 -9.90 13.69 -13.69
CA GLY A 141 -10.43 12.92 -14.81
C GLY A 141 -9.39 12.12 -15.60
N GLY A 142 -8.14 12.11 -15.15
CA GLY A 142 -7.04 11.46 -15.87
C GLY A 142 -6.31 12.38 -16.85
N GLU A 143 -6.63 13.68 -16.91
CA GLU A 143 -5.95 14.59 -17.82
C GLU A 143 -4.56 14.99 -17.30
N LYS A 144 -3.61 14.99 -18.22
CA LYS A 144 -2.24 15.44 -18.00
C LYS A 144 -2.17 16.95 -17.74
N THR A 145 -1.26 17.36 -16.86
CA THR A 145 -0.91 18.79 -16.74
C THR A 145 0.09 19.21 -17.83
N SER A 146 0.40 20.51 -17.86
CA SER A 146 1.45 21.05 -18.74
C SER A 146 2.87 20.80 -18.20
N SER A 147 3.02 20.35 -16.96
CA SER A 147 4.34 20.01 -16.40
C SER A 147 4.95 18.86 -17.19
N HIS A 148 6.23 18.95 -17.55
CA HIS A 148 6.96 17.86 -18.21
C HIS A 148 8.14 17.40 -17.33
N VAL A 149 8.01 17.62 -16.02
CA VAL A 149 8.84 16.95 -15.04
C VAL A 149 8.33 15.50 -14.93
N GLN A 150 9.26 14.57 -15.02
CA GLN A 150 9.03 13.14 -14.91
C GLN A 150 9.95 12.60 -13.84
N GLU A 151 9.37 12.01 -12.81
CA GLU A 151 10.10 11.60 -11.62
C GLU A 151 10.29 10.09 -11.61
N THR A 152 11.47 9.67 -11.19
CA THR A 152 11.90 8.28 -11.21
C THR A 152 11.02 7.41 -10.32
N ASP A 153 10.73 7.86 -9.11
CA ASP A 153 9.90 7.11 -8.16
C ASP A 153 8.46 7.00 -8.65
N THR A 154 7.86 8.05 -9.23
CA THR A 154 6.48 8.00 -9.74
C THR A 154 6.33 7.13 -10.97
N ILE A 155 7.31 7.13 -11.88
CA ILE A 155 7.37 6.17 -13.00
C ILE A 155 7.55 4.75 -12.46
N SER A 156 8.47 4.54 -11.51
CA SER A 156 8.70 3.23 -10.90
C SER A 156 7.45 2.71 -10.19
N ARG A 157 6.71 3.56 -9.47
CA ARG A 157 5.42 3.24 -8.85
C ARG A 157 4.35 2.86 -9.88
N MET A 158 4.32 3.54 -11.03
CA MET A 158 3.44 3.19 -12.15
C MET A 158 3.80 1.81 -12.72
N VAL A 159 5.09 1.56 -12.95
CA VAL A 159 5.60 0.27 -13.43
C VAL A 159 5.26 -0.85 -12.45
N TYR A 160 5.43 -0.64 -11.14
CA TYR A 160 5.04 -1.61 -10.12
C TYR A 160 3.56 -1.96 -10.25
N GLY A 161 2.69 -0.94 -10.32
CA GLY A 161 1.24 -1.16 -10.40
C GLY A 161 0.84 -1.97 -11.62
N MET A 162 1.45 -1.68 -12.77
CA MET A 162 1.20 -2.38 -14.03
C MET A 162 1.73 -3.82 -14.03
N ALA A 163 2.92 -4.07 -13.47
CA ALA A 163 3.45 -5.42 -13.32
C ALA A 163 2.62 -6.27 -12.34
N SER A 164 2.15 -5.67 -11.24
CA SER A 164 1.24 -6.31 -10.28
C SER A 164 -0.14 -6.59 -10.89
N ALA A 165 -0.66 -5.68 -11.72
CA ALA A 165 -1.90 -5.91 -12.48
C ALA A 165 -1.73 -7.07 -13.47
N TYR A 166 -0.60 -7.14 -14.19
CA TYR A 166 -0.31 -8.29 -15.05
C TYR A 166 -0.25 -9.60 -14.26
N LEU A 167 0.41 -9.62 -13.10
CA LEU A 167 0.48 -10.82 -12.25
C LEU A 167 -0.91 -11.38 -11.94
N LEU A 168 -1.91 -10.53 -11.65
CA LEU A 168 -3.26 -10.98 -11.33
C LEU A 168 -4.16 -11.27 -12.54
N THR A 169 -3.95 -10.56 -13.66
CA THR A 169 -4.89 -10.56 -14.79
C THR A 169 -4.38 -11.31 -16.02
N GLY A 170 -3.07 -11.38 -16.21
CA GLY A 170 -2.45 -11.87 -17.45
C GLY A 170 -2.61 -10.92 -18.64
N ASN A 171 -3.01 -9.67 -18.43
CA ASN A 171 -3.24 -8.71 -19.50
C ASN A 171 -1.92 -8.13 -20.04
N ASP A 172 -1.55 -8.55 -21.26
CA ASP A 172 -0.30 -8.17 -21.92
C ASP A 172 -0.13 -6.65 -22.14
N ASP A 173 -1.20 -5.84 -22.21
CA ASP A 173 -1.08 -4.37 -22.33
C ASP A 173 -0.46 -3.77 -21.05
N TYR A 174 -0.81 -4.32 -19.88
CA TYR A 174 -0.21 -3.88 -18.61
C TYR A 174 1.27 -4.26 -18.52
N LEU A 175 1.64 -5.43 -19.03
CA LEU A 175 3.04 -5.82 -19.08
C LEU A 175 3.85 -4.97 -20.06
N ASP A 176 3.28 -4.61 -21.21
CA ASP A 176 3.94 -3.69 -22.16
C ASP A 176 4.22 -2.33 -21.51
N VAL A 177 3.29 -1.80 -20.71
CA VAL A 177 3.52 -0.59 -19.91
C VAL A 177 4.68 -0.79 -18.93
N ALA A 178 4.68 -1.88 -18.17
CA ALA A 178 5.72 -2.16 -17.18
C ALA A 178 7.12 -2.35 -17.80
N GLU A 179 7.24 -3.12 -18.88
CA GLU A 179 8.52 -3.36 -19.56
C GLU A 179 9.07 -2.08 -20.19
N LYS A 180 8.23 -1.29 -20.86
CA LYS A 180 8.64 -0.01 -21.46
C LYS A 180 8.99 1.04 -20.42
N GLY A 181 8.26 1.10 -19.31
CA GLY A 181 8.58 2.01 -18.21
C GLY A 181 9.89 1.64 -17.53
N THR A 182 10.13 0.34 -17.32
CA THR A 182 11.42 -0.14 -16.81
C THR A 182 12.55 0.21 -17.77
N GLN A 183 12.38 -0.02 -19.07
CA GLN A 183 13.38 0.34 -20.07
C GLN A 183 13.62 1.86 -20.09
N TYR A 184 12.57 2.67 -19.98
CA TYR A 184 12.66 4.13 -19.91
C TYR A 184 13.46 4.60 -18.68
N LEU A 185 13.17 4.06 -17.49
CA LEU A 185 13.96 4.33 -16.29
C LEU A 185 15.44 4.00 -16.51
N ARG A 186 15.74 2.84 -17.11
CA ARG A 186 17.12 2.38 -17.33
C ARG A 186 17.90 3.22 -18.34
N ASP A 187 17.20 3.80 -19.32
CA ASP A 187 17.79 4.64 -20.36
C ASP A 187 17.94 6.10 -19.93
N HIS A 188 16.98 6.61 -19.14
CA HIS A 188 16.88 8.04 -18.84
C HIS A 188 17.13 8.41 -17.37
N MET A 189 16.91 7.52 -16.41
CA MET A 189 17.03 7.86 -14.98
C MET A 189 18.25 7.22 -14.32
N ARG A 190 18.69 6.08 -14.84
CA ARG A 190 19.81 5.32 -14.31
C ARG A 190 21.14 5.98 -14.60
N PHE A 191 21.96 6.13 -13.56
CA PHE A 191 23.37 6.46 -13.66
C PHE A 191 24.23 5.27 -13.23
N VAL A 192 25.17 4.88 -14.08
CA VAL A 192 26.12 3.80 -13.80
C VAL A 192 27.46 4.43 -13.46
N ASP A 193 27.87 4.29 -12.20
CA ASP A 193 29.19 4.68 -11.74
C ASP A 193 30.12 3.47 -11.83
N THR A 194 30.96 3.43 -12.86
CA THR A 194 31.90 2.33 -13.07
C THR A 194 33.09 2.36 -12.11
N ASP A 195 33.42 3.53 -11.55
CA ASP A 195 34.57 3.67 -10.65
C ASP A 195 34.23 3.13 -9.26
N ASN A 196 33.00 3.35 -8.81
CA ASN A 196 32.49 2.81 -7.54
C ASN A 196 31.75 1.46 -7.69
N ASP A 197 31.52 0.98 -8.92
CA ASP A 197 30.75 -0.23 -9.25
C ASP A 197 29.32 -0.20 -8.68
N VAL A 198 28.67 0.97 -8.74
CA VAL A 198 27.31 1.20 -8.23
C VAL A 198 26.38 1.76 -9.30
N VAL A 199 25.09 1.64 -9.02
CA VAL A 199 24.03 2.34 -9.75
C VAL A 199 23.30 3.23 -8.77
N TYR A 200 23.08 4.47 -9.15
CA TYR A 200 22.08 5.34 -8.52
C TYR A 200 21.19 5.93 -9.61
N TRP A 201 20.04 6.44 -9.19
CA TRP A 201 18.99 6.94 -10.05
C TRP A 201 18.81 8.42 -9.82
N TYR A 202 18.79 9.21 -10.89
CA TYR A 202 18.42 10.62 -10.81
C TYR A 202 17.01 10.75 -10.25
N HIS A 203 16.73 11.86 -9.54
CA HIS A 203 15.39 12.15 -9.06
C HIS A 203 14.38 12.15 -10.22
N GLY A 204 14.75 12.76 -11.35
CA GLY A 204 13.92 12.75 -12.54
C GLY A 204 14.56 13.44 -13.73
N ILE A 205 13.74 13.74 -14.73
CA ILE A 205 14.10 14.59 -15.85
C ILE A 205 13.02 15.64 -16.10
N LYS A 206 13.45 16.75 -16.71
CA LYS A 206 12.56 17.69 -17.37
C LYS A 206 12.66 17.52 -18.88
N VAL A 207 11.54 17.19 -19.52
CA VAL A 207 11.47 17.01 -20.98
C VAL A 207 11.12 18.34 -21.65
N GLU A 208 11.99 18.81 -22.55
CA GLU A 208 11.84 20.06 -23.32
C GLU A 208 11.98 19.76 -24.82
N GLY A 209 10.87 19.38 -25.47
CA GLY A 209 10.86 18.96 -26.86
C GLY A 209 11.68 17.68 -27.06
N ASP A 210 12.78 17.78 -27.82
CA ASP A 210 13.68 16.65 -28.08
C ASP A 210 14.80 16.52 -27.03
N TYR A 211 14.97 17.52 -26.15
CA TYR A 211 16.00 17.54 -25.12
C TYR A 211 15.45 17.16 -23.75
N GLU A 212 16.32 16.64 -22.89
CA GLU A 212 16.02 16.39 -21.49
C GLU A 212 17.10 16.99 -20.60
N LYS A 213 16.67 17.50 -19.44
CA LYS A 213 17.57 17.95 -18.37
C LYS A 213 17.44 16.98 -17.20
N LYS A 214 18.56 16.39 -16.76
CA LYS A 214 18.60 15.57 -15.54
C LYS A 214 18.34 16.43 -14.31
N LEU A 215 17.49 15.94 -13.42
CA LEU A 215 17.19 16.54 -12.14
C LEU A 215 17.84 15.67 -11.07
N PHE A 216 18.82 16.23 -10.37
CA PHE A 216 19.51 15.55 -9.27
C PHE A 216 18.75 15.70 -7.96
N THR A 217 18.06 16.82 -7.77
CA THR A 217 17.39 17.18 -6.52
C THR A 217 15.89 16.95 -6.59
N SER A 218 15.32 16.42 -5.51
CA SER A 218 13.89 16.18 -5.34
C SER A 218 13.06 17.45 -5.33
N GLU A 219 11.77 17.34 -5.65
CA GLU A 219 10.76 18.34 -5.26
C GLU A 219 10.38 18.24 -3.78
N PHE A 220 10.70 17.13 -3.09
CA PHE A 220 10.64 17.10 -1.63
C PHE A 220 11.70 18.05 -1.05
N GLY A 221 11.24 19.09 -0.36
CA GLY A 221 12.12 20.13 0.16
C GLY A 221 13.15 19.66 1.17
N ASP A 222 12.91 18.50 1.80
CA ASP A 222 13.85 17.87 2.73
C ASP A 222 15.09 17.29 2.00
N ASP A 223 15.04 17.05 0.69
CA ASP A 223 16.04 16.25 -0.03
C ASP A 223 16.94 17.08 -0.98
N TYR A 224 16.86 18.41 -0.93
CA TYR A 224 17.68 19.28 -1.77
C TYR A 224 19.18 19.04 -1.59
N ASP A 225 19.93 19.07 -2.70
CA ASP A 225 21.39 18.90 -2.77
C ASP A 225 21.93 17.58 -2.16
N ALA A 226 21.10 16.55 -2.06
CA ALA A 226 21.45 15.23 -1.54
C ALA A 226 21.00 14.08 -2.47
N VAL A 227 21.52 12.88 -2.23
CA VAL A 227 20.95 11.63 -2.75
C VAL A 227 20.19 10.94 -1.61
N PRO A 228 18.85 11.05 -1.55
CA PRO A 228 18.05 10.39 -0.53
C PRO A 228 17.93 8.89 -0.79
N MET A 229 18.16 8.07 0.23
CA MET A 229 18.06 6.62 0.11
C MET A 229 16.65 6.16 -0.26
N TYR A 230 15.64 6.86 0.25
CA TYR A 230 14.23 6.59 -0.02
C TYR A 230 13.92 6.59 -1.52
N GLU A 231 14.37 7.60 -2.26
CA GLU A 231 14.11 7.66 -3.70
C GLU A 231 14.81 6.53 -4.46
N GLN A 232 16.01 6.15 -4.02
CA GLN A 232 16.75 5.02 -4.61
C GLN A 232 16.03 3.69 -4.34
N ILE A 233 15.43 3.52 -3.16
CA ILE A 233 14.61 2.35 -2.80
C ILE A 233 13.39 2.27 -3.73
N TYR A 234 12.64 3.37 -3.89
CA TYR A 234 11.45 3.38 -4.74
C TYR A 234 11.78 3.37 -6.24
N ALA A 235 12.96 3.81 -6.67
CA ALA A 235 13.43 3.63 -8.04
C ALA A 235 13.53 2.14 -8.43
N LEU A 236 13.76 1.23 -7.46
CA LEU A 236 13.80 -0.21 -7.68
C LEU A 236 12.43 -0.89 -7.66
N ALA A 237 11.37 -0.25 -7.16
CA ALA A 237 10.09 -0.91 -6.93
C ALA A 237 9.47 -1.51 -8.20
N GLY A 238 9.24 -0.69 -9.20
CA GLY A 238 8.70 -1.11 -10.50
C GLY A 238 9.61 -2.07 -11.26
N PRO A 239 10.90 -1.75 -11.46
CA PRO A 239 11.83 -2.66 -12.10
C PRO A 239 11.85 -4.04 -11.43
N THR A 240 11.89 -4.11 -10.10
CA THR A 240 11.94 -5.40 -9.39
C THR A 240 10.66 -6.21 -9.57
N GLN A 241 9.48 -5.57 -9.56
CA GLN A 241 8.23 -6.28 -9.86
C GLN A 241 8.18 -6.76 -11.32
N THR A 242 8.71 -5.97 -12.26
CA THR A 242 8.86 -6.40 -13.67
C THR A 242 9.84 -7.57 -13.80
N PHE A 243 10.91 -7.57 -13.00
CA PHE A 243 11.85 -8.69 -12.93
C PHE A 243 11.20 -9.96 -12.39
N ARG A 244 10.33 -9.87 -11.38
CA ARG A 244 9.54 -11.03 -10.91
C ARG A 244 8.71 -11.66 -12.03
N VAL A 245 8.13 -10.84 -12.90
CA VAL A 245 7.33 -11.31 -14.03
C VAL A 245 8.19 -11.91 -15.15
N THR A 246 9.28 -11.23 -15.50
CA THR A 246 10.00 -11.47 -16.77
C THR A 246 11.33 -12.22 -16.61
N GLY A 247 11.92 -12.21 -15.43
CA GLY A 247 13.27 -12.71 -15.18
C GLY A 247 14.37 -11.95 -15.95
N ASP A 248 14.13 -10.70 -16.36
CA ASP A 248 15.13 -9.88 -17.07
C ASP A 248 16.40 -9.66 -16.23
N ARG A 249 17.48 -10.33 -16.63
CA ARG A 249 18.78 -10.28 -15.94
C ARG A 249 19.40 -8.89 -15.88
N ARG A 250 19.01 -8.00 -16.79
CA ARG A 250 19.50 -6.62 -16.80
C ARG A 250 18.97 -5.84 -15.60
N ILE A 251 17.73 -6.12 -15.19
CA ILE A 251 17.12 -5.54 -13.98
C ILE A 251 17.79 -6.13 -12.74
N ALA A 252 18.05 -7.45 -12.71
CA ALA A 252 18.77 -8.08 -11.61
C ALA A 252 20.14 -7.41 -11.37
N ALA A 253 20.88 -7.12 -12.43
CA ALA A 253 22.12 -6.37 -12.34
C ALA A 253 21.91 -4.99 -11.69
N ASP A 254 20.92 -4.21 -12.14
CA ASP A 254 20.62 -2.89 -11.58
C ASP A 254 20.25 -2.96 -10.09
N ILE A 255 19.49 -3.98 -9.67
CA ILE A 255 19.19 -4.25 -8.24
C ILE A 255 20.50 -4.46 -7.47
N HIS A 256 21.38 -5.35 -7.93
CA HIS A 256 22.63 -5.63 -7.23
C HIS A 256 23.58 -4.42 -7.19
N HIS A 257 23.68 -3.63 -8.25
CA HIS A 257 24.50 -2.42 -8.27
C HIS A 257 23.94 -1.34 -7.33
N THR A 258 22.61 -1.18 -7.27
CA THR A 258 21.98 -0.24 -6.34
C THR A 258 22.08 -0.72 -4.89
N MET A 259 22.03 -2.03 -4.64
CA MET A 259 22.32 -2.58 -3.31
C MET A 259 23.76 -2.33 -2.88
N ARG A 260 24.73 -2.37 -3.80
CA ARG A 260 26.12 -1.97 -3.47
C ARG A 260 26.21 -0.50 -3.09
N LEU A 261 25.44 0.38 -3.72
CA LEU A 261 25.32 1.77 -3.27
C LEU A 261 24.88 1.82 -1.79
N PHE A 262 23.83 1.09 -1.44
CA PHE A 262 23.32 1.06 -0.06
C PHE A 262 24.35 0.53 0.93
N GLU A 263 24.96 -0.61 0.64
CA GLU A 263 25.92 -1.26 1.54
C GLU A 263 27.24 -0.50 1.68
N ASN A 264 27.69 0.17 0.63
CA ASN A 264 28.99 0.88 0.64
C ASN A 264 28.87 2.31 1.18
N HIS A 265 27.76 3.01 0.92
CA HIS A 265 27.66 4.46 1.15
C HIS A 265 26.59 4.87 2.16
N PHE A 266 25.50 4.12 2.28
CA PHE A 266 24.41 4.45 3.22
C PHE A 266 24.49 3.65 4.53
N ARG A 267 25.01 2.42 4.50
CA ARG A 267 25.06 1.56 5.67
C ARG A 267 25.99 2.14 6.74
N ASP A 268 25.48 2.22 7.96
CA ASP A 268 26.30 2.49 9.13
C ASP A 268 26.86 1.16 9.66
N HIS A 269 28.11 0.87 9.32
CA HIS A 269 28.79 -0.36 9.73
C HIS A 269 29.16 -0.37 11.21
N GLU A 270 29.19 0.78 11.88
CA GLU A 270 29.54 0.89 13.31
C GLU A 270 28.27 0.89 14.18
N GLY A 271 27.33 1.78 13.89
CA GLY A 271 26.10 1.96 14.66
C GLY A 271 24.90 1.14 14.18
N GLY A 272 25.01 0.46 13.04
CA GLY A 272 23.92 -0.31 12.43
C GLY A 272 22.84 0.55 11.75
N GLY A 273 22.01 -0.09 10.93
CA GLY A 273 21.02 0.56 10.07
C GLY A 273 21.65 1.30 8.88
N TYR A 274 20.90 2.25 8.33
CA TYR A 274 21.30 3.02 7.15
C TYR A 274 21.03 4.50 7.38
N PHE A 275 21.98 5.34 6.99
CA PHE A 275 21.77 6.78 6.88
C PHE A 275 20.73 7.08 5.81
N SER A 276 20.02 8.19 5.98
CA SER A 276 18.92 8.60 5.12
C SER A 276 19.39 9.25 3.82
N HIS A 277 20.58 9.85 3.83
CA HIS A 277 21.09 10.67 2.73
C HIS A 277 22.60 10.52 2.59
N VAL A 278 23.09 10.71 1.36
CA VAL A 278 24.52 10.91 1.07
C VAL A 278 24.74 12.13 0.18
N ASP A 279 25.92 12.74 0.29
CA ASP A 279 26.34 13.82 -0.60
C ASP A 279 26.46 13.32 -2.06
N PRO A 280 25.97 14.08 -3.06
CA PRO A 280 25.94 13.61 -4.45
C PRO A 280 27.31 13.50 -5.13
N ILE A 281 28.38 14.05 -4.53
CA ILE A 281 29.73 14.03 -5.12
C ILE A 281 30.60 12.99 -4.42
N LEU A 282 30.65 13.04 -3.08
CA LEU A 282 31.50 12.19 -2.26
C LEU A 282 30.80 10.91 -1.79
N LEU A 283 29.49 10.79 -2.01
CA LEU A 283 28.64 9.70 -1.54
C LEU A 283 28.85 9.43 -0.03
N SER A 284 29.00 10.52 0.73
CA SER A 284 29.25 10.47 2.17
C SER A 284 28.02 10.94 2.94
N PRO A 285 27.55 10.18 3.94
CA PRO A 285 26.45 10.60 4.81
C PRO A 285 26.87 11.65 5.84
N HIS A 286 28.17 11.95 5.95
CA HIS A 286 28.74 12.83 6.97
C HIS A 286 29.14 14.22 6.44
N HIS A 287 28.98 14.44 5.13
CA HIS A 287 29.38 15.69 4.52
C HIS A 287 28.51 16.86 4.97
N GLU A 288 29.09 18.06 5.05
CA GLU A 288 28.40 19.25 5.56
C GLU A 288 27.32 19.80 4.62
N SER A 289 27.41 19.48 3.32
CA SER A 289 26.38 19.86 2.32
C SER A 289 24.98 19.35 2.68
N LEU A 290 24.90 18.22 3.39
CA LEU A 290 23.64 17.60 3.78
C LEU A 290 22.85 18.40 4.83
N GLY A 291 23.46 19.42 5.46
CA GLY A 291 22.80 20.27 6.44
C GLY A 291 22.05 19.47 7.52
N PRO A 292 20.71 19.62 7.65
CA PRO A 292 19.92 18.90 8.66
C PRO A 292 19.87 17.38 8.46
N ASN A 293 20.16 16.86 7.27
CA ASN A 293 20.17 15.42 6.97
C ASN A 293 21.49 14.72 7.31
N LYS A 294 22.54 15.50 7.60
CA LYS A 294 23.87 14.97 7.90
C LYS A 294 23.80 13.92 9.01
N SER A 295 24.27 12.70 8.69
CA SER A 295 24.35 11.55 9.59
C SER A 295 23.03 11.19 10.28
N ARG A 296 21.87 11.39 9.63
CA ARG A 296 20.54 11.01 10.14
C ARG A 296 20.09 9.66 9.62
N LYS A 297 19.32 8.94 10.44
CA LYS A 297 18.65 7.68 10.10
C LYS A 297 17.14 7.86 10.26
N ASN A 298 16.33 7.12 9.52
CA ASN A 298 14.87 7.21 9.66
C ASN A 298 14.17 5.90 9.28
N TRP A 299 12.85 5.86 9.46
CA TRP A 299 11.99 4.77 8.99
C TRP A 299 12.27 4.44 7.53
N ASN A 300 12.26 5.45 6.67
CA ASN A 300 12.38 5.27 5.23
C ASN A 300 13.70 4.58 4.80
N SER A 301 14.83 4.92 5.44
CA SER A 301 16.13 4.32 5.13
C SER A 301 16.31 2.90 5.67
N VAL A 302 15.43 2.45 6.58
CA VAL A 302 15.54 1.12 7.20
C VAL A 302 14.41 0.20 6.73
N GLY A 303 13.16 0.64 6.89
CA GLY A 303 11.98 -0.18 6.69
C GLY A 303 11.48 -0.25 5.26
N ASP A 304 11.61 0.81 4.46
CA ASP A 304 11.01 0.85 3.12
C ASP A 304 11.67 -0.11 2.12
N HIS A 305 12.90 -0.58 2.39
CA HIS A 305 13.54 -1.65 1.63
C HIS A 305 12.60 -2.85 1.42
N ALA A 306 11.93 -3.27 2.50
CA ALA A 306 11.15 -4.50 2.54
C ALA A 306 10.00 -4.51 1.52
N PRO A 307 9.00 -3.61 1.60
CA PRO A 307 7.88 -3.61 0.68
C PRO A 307 8.26 -3.15 -0.73
N ALA A 308 9.16 -2.16 -0.86
CA ALA A 308 9.40 -1.54 -2.15
C ALA A 308 10.04 -2.52 -3.15
N TYR A 309 11.11 -3.24 -2.76
CA TYR A 309 11.81 -4.13 -3.69
C TYR A 309 12.40 -5.37 -3.05
N LEU A 310 12.86 -5.33 -1.80
CA LEU A 310 13.75 -6.37 -1.26
C LEU A 310 13.02 -7.71 -1.08
N ILE A 311 11.76 -7.69 -0.63
CA ILE A 311 10.93 -8.90 -0.57
C ILE A 311 10.69 -9.46 -1.98
N ASN A 312 10.37 -8.59 -2.94
CA ASN A 312 10.11 -9.01 -4.31
C ASN A 312 11.36 -9.58 -5.00
N ALA A 313 12.54 -8.98 -4.76
CA ALA A 313 13.81 -9.51 -5.24
C ALA A 313 14.12 -10.86 -4.59
N LEU A 314 13.91 -10.99 -3.27
CA LEU A 314 14.10 -12.26 -2.56
C LEU A 314 13.18 -13.36 -3.09
N LEU A 315 11.91 -13.05 -3.34
CA LEU A 315 10.96 -13.99 -3.94
C LEU A 315 11.38 -14.42 -5.34
N ALA A 316 11.94 -13.49 -6.14
CA ALA A 316 12.40 -13.78 -7.49
C ALA A 316 13.62 -14.71 -7.53
N THR A 317 14.59 -14.50 -6.64
CA THR A 317 15.92 -15.14 -6.73
C THR A 317 16.13 -16.23 -5.68
N GLY A 318 15.63 -16.03 -4.46
CA GLY A 318 15.95 -16.83 -3.29
C GLY A 318 17.37 -16.58 -2.74
N GLU A 319 17.98 -15.44 -3.07
CA GLU A 319 19.38 -15.17 -2.69
C GLU A 319 19.57 -14.89 -1.19
N PRO A 320 20.55 -15.56 -0.54
CA PRO A 320 20.82 -15.36 0.89
C PRO A 320 21.18 -13.92 1.28
N ALA A 321 21.91 -13.18 0.45
CA ALA A 321 22.33 -11.82 0.75
C ALA A 321 21.13 -10.85 0.89
N LEU A 322 20.07 -11.04 0.09
CA LEU A 322 18.82 -10.29 0.19
C LEU A 322 18.12 -10.59 1.52
N ALA A 323 18.03 -11.87 1.87
CA ALA A 323 17.46 -12.34 3.14
C ALA A 323 18.23 -11.83 4.37
N GLU A 324 19.56 -11.73 4.29
CA GLU A 324 20.41 -11.18 5.36
C GLU A 324 20.21 -9.66 5.51
N MET A 325 20.12 -8.92 4.40
CA MET A 325 19.80 -7.50 4.45
C MET A 325 18.43 -7.25 5.07
N LEU A 326 17.42 -8.02 4.66
CA LEU A 326 16.06 -7.94 5.17
C LEU A 326 16.00 -8.26 6.68
N GLU A 327 16.72 -9.29 7.13
CA GLU A 327 16.83 -9.62 8.54
C GLU A 327 17.46 -8.50 9.36
N ARG A 328 18.56 -7.89 8.86
CA ARG A 328 19.20 -6.75 9.54
C ARG A 328 18.25 -5.56 9.68
N THR A 329 17.47 -5.25 8.65
CA THR A 329 16.50 -4.15 8.71
C THR A 329 15.45 -4.39 9.79
N PHE A 330 14.90 -5.61 9.89
CA PHE A 330 13.88 -5.92 10.90
C PHE A 330 14.42 -6.06 12.31
N ASP A 331 15.61 -6.60 12.48
CA ASP A 331 16.29 -6.60 13.79
C ASP A 331 16.51 -5.17 14.28
N THR A 332 16.91 -4.26 13.38
CA THR A 332 17.07 -2.84 13.69
C THR A 332 15.74 -2.19 14.07
N ILE A 333 14.66 -2.46 13.32
CA ILE A 333 13.31 -1.94 13.63
C ILE A 333 12.89 -2.37 15.04
N VAL A 334 13.00 -3.65 15.35
CA VAL A 334 12.60 -4.21 16.65
C VAL A 334 13.41 -3.60 17.79
N GLU A 335 14.70 -3.36 17.58
CA GLU A 335 15.58 -2.81 18.61
C GLU A 335 15.39 -1.30 18.83
N ARG A 336 15.17 -0.52 17.76
CA ARG A 336 15.36 0.94 17.79
C ARG A 336 14.09 1.78 17.70
N PHE A 337 13.03 1.27 17.08
CA PHE A 337 11.83 2.05 16.79
C PHE A 337 10.82 2.14 17.94
N PRO A 338 10.60 1.08 18.75
CA PRO A 338 9.66 1.13 19.86
C PRO A 338 9.95 2.25 20.87
N ASP A 339 8.88 2.92 21.32
CA ASP A 339 8.93 3.94 22.38
C ASP A 339 7.71 3.85 23.31
N TYR A 340 7.20 2.64 23.50
CA TYR A 340 5.91 2.37 24.15
C TYR A 340 5.88 2.69 25.65
N GLY A 341 7.02 3.09 26.23
CA GLY A 341 7.05 3.70 27.57
C GLY A 341 6.61 5.16 27.59
N ASN A 342 6.69 5.87 26.47
CA ASN A 342 6.40 7.30 26.36
C ASN A 342 5.25 7.62 25.39
N SER A 343 5.10 6.85 24.31
CA SER A 343 4.11 7.07 23.26
C SER A 343 3.63 5.74 22.67
N PRO A 344 2.35 5.60 22.25
CA PRO A 344 1.89 4.40 21.54
C PRO A 344 2.44 4.33 20.11
N PHE A 345 3.15 5.35 19.64
CA PHE A 345 3.72 5.43 18.30
C PHE A 345 5.23 5.23 18.33
N VAL A 346 5.75 4.64 17.26
CA VAL A 346 7.20 4.46 17.10
C VAL A 346 7.91 5.80 16.91
N ASN A 347 9.22 5.83 17.16
CA ASN A 347 10.08 6.90 16.70
C ASN A 347 10.38 6.69 15.20
N GLU A 348 10.39 7.77 14.42
CA GLU A 348 10.60 7.69 12.97
C GLU A 348 11.96 8.21 12.51
N ARG A 349 12.61 9.06 13.31
CA ARG A 349 13.88 9.70 12.94
C ARG A 349 14.86 9.64 14.09
N PHE A 350 16.13 9.49 13.74
CA PHE A 350 17.21 9.26 14.68
C PHE A 350 18.50 9.97 14.27
N PHE A 351 19.28 10.35 15.26
CA PHE A 351 20.69 10.69 15.08
C PHE A 351 21.53 9.42 14.84
N THR A 352 22.82 9.60 14.58
CA THR A 352 23.76 8.50 14.30
C THR A 352 23.78 7.44 15.42
N ASP A 353 23.68 7.88 16.67
CA ASP A 353 23.72 7.05 17.87
C ASP A 353 22.37 6.41 18.25
N TRP A 354 21.37 6.51 17.36
CA TRP A 354 19.99 6.08 17.59
C TRP A 354 19.22 6.84 18.66
N SER A 355 19.72 7.98 19.16
CA SER A 355 18.85 8.89 19.90
C SER A 355 17.75 9.44 18.98
N PRO A 356 16.48 9.51 19.42
CA PRO A 356 15.40 10.04 18.59
C PRO A 356 15.60 11.51 18.20
N ASP A 357 15.33 11.84 16.93
CA ASP A 357 15.34 13.22 16.41
C ASP A 357 13.91 13.75 16.32
N HIS A 358 13.45 14.37 17.40
CA HIS A 358 12.10 14.97 17.53
C HIS A 358 12.00 16.40 16.97
N GLY A 359 13.07 16.95 16.38
CA GLY A 359 13.12 18.33 15.90
C GLY A 359 13.08 18.48 14.38
N HIS A 360 12.94 17.37 13.65
CA HIS A 360 13.22 17.34 12.22
C HIS A 360 12.05 17.86 11.35
N SER A 361 12.28 18.95 10.62
CA SER A 361 11.42 19.50 9.55
C SER A 361 9.92 19.55 9.90
N TRP A 362 9.01 19.15 9.02
CA TRP A 362 7.57 19.12 9.29
C TRP A 362 7.18 18.05 10.31
N GLN A 363 7.98 16.99 10.43
CA GLN A 363 7.64 15.82 11.22
C GLN A 363 7.75 16.11 12.71
N GLN A 364 8.77 16.86 13.15
CA GLN A 364 8.98 17.18 14.57
C GLN A 364 8.83 15.89 15.43
N ASP A 365 8.00 15.90 16.49
CA ASP A 365 7.63 14.72 17.29
C ASP A 365 6.24 14.15 16.91
N ARG A 366 5.88 14.21 15.63
CA ARG A 366 4.60 13.70 15.13
C ARG A 366 4.73 12.27 14.61
N ALA A 367 3.67 11.50 14.77
CA ALA A 367 3.57 10.13 14.30
C ALA A 367 2.72 10.04 13.03
N VAL A 368 3.26 9.30 12.07
CA VAL A 368 2.53 8.81 10.92
C VAL A 368 1.87 7.49 11.30
N VAL A 369 0.55 7.51 11.48
CA VAL A 369 -0.22 6.36 12.01
C VAL A 369 0.00 5.09 11.19
N GLY A 370 0.11 5.24 9.86
CA GLY A 370 0.31 4.11 8.96
C GLY A 370 1.64 3.40 9.17
N HIS A 371 2.70 4.11 9.56
CA HIS A 371 4.04 3.51 9.67
C HIS A 371 4.12 2.44 10.77
N ASN A 372 3.40 2.62 11.88
CA ASN A 372 3.21 1.54 12.87
C ASN A 372 2.63 0.28 12.20
N LEU A 373 1.54 0.41 11.44
CA LEU A 373 0.87 -0.72 10.79
C LEU A 373 1.73 -1.32 9.66
N LYS A 374 2.46 -0.49 8.92
CA LYS A 374 3.46 -0.93 7.94
C LYS A 374 4.55 -1.78 8.60
N ILE A 375 5.02 -1.39 9.80
CA ILE A 375 5.96 -2.20 10.60
C ILE A 375 5.34 -3.55 10.95
N ALA A 376 4.14 -3.58 11.52
CA ALA A 376 3.48 -4.84 11.91
C ALA A 376 3.31 -5.79 10.72
N TRP A 377 2.79 -5.28 9.61
CA TRP A 377 2.63 -6.03 8.36
C TRP A 377 3.94 -6.64 7.86
N ASN A 378 5.01 -5.84 7.82
CA ASN A 378 6.31 -6.26 7.34
C ASN A 378 7.02 -7.24 8.29
N LEU A 379 6.87 -7.06 9.60
CA LEU A 379 7.39 -8.00 10.60
C LEU A 379 6.74 -9.38 10.47
N MET A 380 5.44 -9.44 10.17
CA MET A 380 4.77 -10.73 9.93
C MET A 380 5.27 -11.41 8.65
N ARG A 381 5.50 -10.66 7.56
CA ARG A 381 6.16 -11.20 6.35
C ARG A 381 7.55 -11.76 6.66
N MET A 382 8.34 -11.05 7.48
CA MET A 382 9.65 -11.54 7.90
C MET A 382 9.55 -12.75 8.83
N HIS A 383 8.59 -12.74 9.77
CA HIS A 383 8.36 -13.85 10.69
C HIS A 383 8.00 -15.13 9.93
N ALA A 384 7.16 -15.05 8.90
CA ALA A 384 6.86 -16.18 8.02
C ALA A 384 8.11 -16.76 7.34
N PHE A 385 9.07 -15.91 6.95
CA PHE A 385 10.28 -16.35 6.26
C PHE A 385 11.41 -16.82 7.21
N LYS A 386 11.72 -16.05 8.24
CA LYS A 386 12.65 -16.38 9.33
C LYS A 386 11.98 -16.08 10.67
N PRO A 387 11.33 -17.07 11.29
CA PRO A 387 10.58 -16.86 12.53
C PRO A 387 11.48 -16.36 13.66
N LYS A 388 11.13 -15.19 14.21
CA LYS A 388 11.62 -14.71 15.50
C LYS A 388 10.44 -14.29 16.36
N GLU A 389 10.47 -14.69 17.63
CA GLU A 389 9.43 -14.34 18.61
C GLU A 389 9.31 -12.83 18.78
N SER A 390 10.43 -12.10 18.70
CA SER A 390 10.45 -10.64 18.80
C SER A 390 9.69 -9.93 17.67
N TYR A 391 9.69 -10.49 16.45
CA TYR A 391 8.94 -9.94 15.32
C TYR A 391 7.44 -10.04 15.55
N GLN A 392 6.98 -11.24 15.89
CA GLN A 392 5.57 -11.50 16.17
C GLN A 392 5.09 -10.66 17.36
N LYS A 393 5.83 -10.65 18.47
CA LYS A 393 5.48 -9.86 19.66
C LYS A 393 5.30 -8.38 19.36
N LEU A 394 6.21 -7.78 18.57
CA LEU A 394 6.10 -6.37 18.22
C LEU A 394 4.92 -6.12 17.26
N ALA A 395 4.68 -7.01 16.29
CA ALA A 395 3.54 -6.90 15.39
C ALA A 395 2.20 -7.00 16.14
N GLU A 396 2.04 -7.98 17.04
CA GLU A 396 0.87 -8.15 17.90
C GLU A 396 0.68 -6.95 18.83
N HIS A 397 1.77 -6.42 19.41
CA HIS A 397 1.72 -5.24 20.26
C HIS A 397 1.18 -4.02 19.51
N ILE A 398 1.74 -3.74 18.33
CA ILE A 398 1.26 -2.66 17.44
C ILE A 398 -0.21 -2.87 17.10
N ALA A 399 -0.58 -4.08 16.66
CA ALA A 399 -1.94 -4.39 16.25
C ALA A 399 -2.97 -4.20 17.38
N GLY A 400 -2.55 -4.42 18.63
CA GLY A 400 -3.40 -4.21 19.81
C GLY A 400 -3.53 -2.74 20.24
N ILE A 401 -2.47 -1.94 20.12
CA ILE A 401 -2.48 -0.54 20.61
C ILE A 401 -3.01 0.46 19.58
N MET A 402 -2.85 0.18 18.28
CA MET A 402 -3.13 1.14 17.22
C MET A 402 -4.62 1.47 17.02
N PRO A 403 -5.58 0.53 17.12
CA PRO A 403 -7.00 0.85 16.89
C PRO A 403 -7.53 2.03 17.72
N PRO A 404 -7.35 2.09 19.06
CA PRO A 404 -7.88 3.20 19.85
C PRO A 404 -7.18 4.55 19.63
N VAL A 405 -5.97 4.58 19.08
CA VAL A 405 -5.16 5.82 18.97
C VAL A 405 -4.96 6.33 17.54
N GLY A 406 -5.13 5.46 16.53
CA GLY A 406 -4.89 5.78 15.12
C GLY A 406 -6.10 5.61 14.21
N SER A 407 -7.10 4.80 14.60
CA SER A 407 -8.30 4.59 13.79
C SER A 407 -9.46 5.49 14.22
N ASP A 408 -10.29 5.89 13.28
CA ASP A 408 -11.56 6.55 13.56
C ASP A 408 -12.61 5.49 13.93
N ARG A 409 -12.75 5.22 15.24
CA ARG A 409 -13.66 4.18 15.74
C ARG A 409 -15.14 4.46 15.49
N GLN A 410 -15.49 5.72 15.17
CA GLN A 410 -16.88 6.12 14.90
C GLN A 410 -17.20 6.05 13.41
N ARG A 411 -16.34 6.58 12.54
CA ARG A 411 -16.61 6.70 11.09
C ARG A 411 -15.91 5.65 10.24
N GLY A 412 -14.97 4.89 10.82
CA GLY A 412 -14.11 3.94 10.13
C GLY A 412 -12.89 4.60 9.49
N GLY A 413 -11.94 3.77 9.07
CA GLY A 413 -10.68 4.22 8.47
C GLY A 413 -9.65 4.73 9.49
N TRP A 414 -8.48 5.11 8.96
CA TRP A 414 -7.29 5.46 9.74
C TRP A 414 -6.84 6.88 9.45
N TYR A 415 -6.53 7.63 10.52
CA TYR A 415 -6.08 9.01 10.42
C TYR A 415 -4.65 9.11 9.87
N ASP A 416 -4.30 10.31 9.40
CA ASP A 416 -3.00 10.57 8.77
C ASP A 416 -1.86 10.73 9.80
N VAL A 417 -1.61 11.98 10.22
CA VAL A 417 -0.54 12.33 11.18
C VAL A 417 -1.12 12.93 12.45
N VAL A 418 -0.60 12.47 13.58
CA VAL A 418 -0.98 12.95 14.93
C VAL A 418 0.24 13.36 15.75
N GLU A 419 0.05 14.21 16.74
CA GLU A 419 1.06 14.45 17.78
C GLU A 419 1.31 13.15 18.56
N ARG A 420 2.58 12.77 18.83
CA ARG A 420 2.91 11.49 19.50
C ARG A 420 2.52 11.43 20.97
N GLN A 421 2.38 12.59 21.60
CA GLN A 421 2.18 12.70 23.05
C GLN A 421 0.91 13.47 23.36
N LEU A 422 0.25 13.08 24.45
CA LEU A 422 -0.84 13.85 25.03
C LEU A 422 -0.26 14.96 25.90
N ALA A 423 -0.67 16.20 25.66
CA ALA A 423 -0.37 17.28 26.61
C ALA A 423 -1.21 17.12 27.90
N PRO A 424 -0.81 17.74 29.03
CA PRO A 424 -1.57 17.66 30.28
C PRO A 424 -3.06 18.00 30.09
N GLY A 425 -3.93 17.08 30.53
CA GLY A 425 -5.38 17.22 30.42
C GLY A 425 -5.98 16.89 29.05
N GLN A 426 -5.18 16.41 28.09
CA GLN A 426 -5.69 15.92 26.80
C GLN A 426 -6.07 14.44 26.89
N GLU A 427 -7.21 14.11 26.29
CA GLU A 427 -7.70 12.72 26.15
C GLU A 427 -7.49 12.16 24.74
N TRP A 428 -7.15 13.03 23.78
CA TRP A 428 -7.02 12.69 22.36
C TRP A 428 -5.70 13.21 21.81
N TYR A 429 -5.00 12.34 21.06
CA TYR A 429 -3.84 12.75 20.27
C TYR A 429 -4.31 13.77 19.23
N ARG A 430 -3.60 14.90 19.14
CA ARG A 430 -4.02 16.00 18.27
C ARG A 430 -3.64 15.69 16.83
N PHE A 431 -4.55 15.92 15.91
CA PHE A 431 -4.23 15.90 14.48
C PHE A 431 -3.19 16.97 14.16
N ALA A 432 -2.15 16.60 13.42
CA ALA A 432 -1.08 17.55 13.05
C ALA A 432 -1.62 18.70 12.19
N TRP A 433 -2.56 18.39 11.29
CA TRP A 433 -3.14 19.37 10.36
C TRP A 433 -4.64 19.21 10.18
N HIS A 434 -5.14 17.97 10.16
CA HIS A 434 -6.51 17.65 9.79
C HIS A 434 -6.90 16.23 10.20
N ASP A 435 -8.21 15.97 10.20
CA ASP A 435 -8.82 14.66 10.44
C ASP A 435 -8.99 13.81 9.16
N ARG A 436 -8.40 14.26 8.04
CA ARG A 436 -8.43 13.55 6.76
C ARG A 436 -7.65 12.23 6.84
N LYS A 437 -7.99 11.34 5.91
CA LYS A 437 -7.51 9.97 5.84
C LYS A 437 -6.91 9.75 4.46
N ALA A 438 -5.66 9.30 4.43
CA ALA A 438 -4.92 9.04 3.19
C ALA A 438 -5.06 7.60 2.73
N TRP A 439 -5.15 7.41 1.41
CA TRP A 439 -5.39 6.10 0.80
C TRP A 439 -4.29 5.09 1.14
N TRP A 440 -3.03 5.52 1.15
CA TRP A 440 -1.86 4.69 1.39
C TRP A 440 -1.75 4.19 2.83
N GLN A 441 -2.34 4.90 3.80
CA GLN A 441 -2.40 4.42 5.18
C GLN A 441 -3.52 3.41 5.39
N GLN A 442 -4.61 3.51 4.61
CA GLN A 442 -5.65 2.49 4.64
C GLN A 442 -5.10 1.15 4.16
N GLU A 443 -4.30 1.16 3.10
CA GLU A 443 -3.57 -0.03 2.64
C GLU A 443 -2.75 -0.67 3.77
N GLN A 444 -1.92 0.13 4.45
CA GLN A 444 -1.04 -0.40 5.50
C GLN A 444 -1.82 -1.03 6.64
N ALA A 445 -2.97 -0.45 7.00
CA ALA A 445 -3.88 -1.05 7.97
C ALA A 445 -4.49 -2.37 7.47
N ILE A 446 -5.05 -2.36 6.26
CA ILE A 446 -5.69 -3.54 5.65
C ILE A 446 -4.70 -4.70 5.59
N LEU A 447 -3.51 -4.47 5.03
CA LEU A 447 -2.50 -5.51 4.84
C LEU A 447 -1.92 -6.01 6.16
N ALA A 448 -1.77 -5.15 7.17
CA ALA A 448 -1.34 -5.55 8.51
C ALA A 448 -2.33 -6.50 9.17
N TYR A 449 -3.62 -6.14 9.20
CA TYR A 449 -4.63 -6.95 9.87
C TYR A 449 -4.99 -8.21 9.07
N LEU A 450 -4.95 -8.18 7.74
CA LEU A 450 -5.13 -9.37 6.91
C LEU A 450 -4.01 -10.40 7.15
N ILE A 451 -2.74 -9.99 7.16
CA ILE A 451 -1.64 -10.94 7.38
C ILE A 451 -1.65 -11.49 8.82
N LEU A 452 -1.96 -10.66 9.81
CA LEU A 452 -2.09 -11.10 11.20
C LEU A 452 -3.22 -12.11 11.37
N ALA A 453 -4.40 -11.83 10.79
CA ALA A 453 -5.52 -12.76 10.79
C ALA A 453 -5.19 -14.06 10.05
N GLY A 454 -4.48 -13.97 8.93
CA GLY A 454 -4.11 -15.12 8.10
C GLY A 454 -3.04 -16.04 8.72
N ASP A 455 -2.11 -15.47 9.49
CA ASP A 455 -1.00 -16.20 10.12
C ASP A 455 -1.34 -16.66 11.55
N LEU A 456 -1.85 -15.75 12.39
CA LEU A 456 -2.11 -16.01 13.81
C LEU A 456 -3.56 -16.41 14.10
N GLY A 457 -4.47 -16.23 13.14
CA GLY A 457 -5.91 -16.38 13.34
C GLY A 457 -6.50 -15.24 14.17
N GLY A 458 -7.71 -15.46 14.70
CA GLY A 458 -8.34 -14.55 15.66
C GLY A 458 -9.36 -13.58 15.04
N ASP A 459 -10.58 -13.62 15.60
CA ASP A 459 -11.72 -12.81 15.12
C ASP A 459 -11.45 -11.29 15.22
N THR A 460 -10.63 -10.86 16.18
CA THR A 460 -10.29 -9.44 16.36
C THR A 460 -9.49 -8.89 15.19
N TYR A 461 -8.45 -9.59 14.73
CA TYR A 461 -7.66 -9.11 13.60
C TYR A 461 -8.48 -9.09 12.31
N LEU A 462 -9.26 -10.13 12.07
CA LEU A 462 -10.14 -10.18 10.91
C LEU A 462 -11.21 -9.08 10.96
N LYS A 463 -11.74 -8.75 12.14
CA LYS A 463 -12.68 -7.64 12.33
C LYS A 463 -12.04 -6.29 11.99
N GLU A 464 -10.82 -6.03 12.46
CA GLU A 464 -10.11 -4.78 12.15
C GLU A 464 -9.74 -4.69 10.65
N ALA A 465 -9.35 -5.80 10.02
CA ALA A 465 -9.13 -5.87 8.56
C ALA A 465 -10.41 -5.47 7.80
N ARG A 466 -11.54 -6.13 8.11
CA ARG A 466 -12.83 -5.86 7.47
C ARG A 466 -13.30 -4.42 7.68
N GLN A 467 -13.04 -3.83 8.84
CA GLN A 467 -13.36 -2.42 9.11
C GLN A 467 -12.54 -1.46 8.23
N ALA A 468 -11.25 -1.74 8.05
CA ALA A 468 -10.39 -0.94 7.19
C ALA A 468 -10.76 -1.13 5.70
N GLU A 469 -10.98 -2.36 5.25
CA GLU A 469 -11.42 -2.69 3.89
C GLU A 469 -12.77 -2.07 3.56
N ALA A 470 -13.72 -2.10 4.50
CA ALA A 470 -15.03 -1.48 4.35
C ALA A 470 -14.92 0.01 4.09
N PHE A 471 -14.12 0.73 4.89
CA PHE A 471 -13.96 2.18 4.75
C PHE A 471 -13.26 2.52 3.43
N TYR A 472 -12.20 1.79 3.09
CA TYR A 472 -11.48 1.99 1.84
C TYR A 472 -12.41 1.85 0.63
N ASN A 473 -13.09 0.71 0.53
CA ASN A 473 -13.93 0.41 -0.64
C ASN A 473 -15.17 1.32 -0.71
N ALA A 474 -15.69 1.81 0.42
CA ALA A 474 -16.88 2.67 0.42
C ALA A 474 -16.58 4.13 0.04
N PHE A 475 -15.36 4.62 0.29
CA PHE A 475 -15.09 6.07 0.24
C PHE A 475 -13.91 6.49 -0.62
N PHE A 476 -12.93 5.61 -0.88
CA PHE A 476 -11.76 5.98 -1.68
C PHE A 476 -11.94 5.72 -3.17
N LEU A 477 -12.81 4.80 -3.57
CA LEU A 477 -13.06 4.48 -4.97
C LEU A 477 -13.81 5.64 -5.63
N ASP A 478 -13.24 6.19 -6.69
CA ASP A 478 -13.86 7.23 -7.49
C ASP A 478 -14.63 6.58 -8.64
N HIS A 479 -15.92 6.34 -8.40
CA HIS A 479 -16.79 5.68 -9.36
C HIS A 479 -17.22 6.58 -10.53
N ASP A 480 -16.88 7.87 -10.50
CA ASP A 480 -17.25 8.81 -11.56
C ASP A 480 -16.12 8.94 -12.59
N GLU A 481 -14.87 9.10 -12.13
CA GLU A 481 -13.70 9.31 -13.01
C GLU A 481 -12.77 8.08 -13.10
N GLY A 482 -12.84 7.18 -12.11
CA GLY A 482 -11.95 6.04 -11.93
C GLY A 482 -10.78 6.33 -10.98
N ALA A 483 -9.99 5.29 -10.70
CA ALA A 483 -8.92 5.32 -9.70
C ALA A 483 -9.42 5.65 -8.28
N VAL A 484 -8.51 6.07 -7.39
CA VAL A 484 -8.86 6.38 -5.99
C VAL A 484 -8.61 7.84 -5.67
N TYR A 485 -9.32 8.38 -4.69
CA TYR A 485 -9.01 9.69 -4.13
C TYR A 485 -7.71 9.63 -3.33
N PHE A 486 -6.93 10.72 -3.35
CA PHE A 486 -5.75 10.85 -2.51
C PHE A 486 -6.18 10.89 -1.02
N ASN A 487 -7.04 11.83 -0.67
CA ASN A 487 -7.56 11.99 0.69
C ASN A 487 -9.08 12.03 0.71
N VAL A 488 -9.65 11.50 1.79
CA VAL A 488 -11.05 11.74 2.17
C VAL A 488 -11.11 12.45 3.51
N LEU A 489 -12.14 13.26 3.72
CA LEU A 489 -12.47 13.82 5.04
C LEU A 489 -12.82 12.68 6.01
N ALA A 490 -12.86 12.98 7.32
CA ALA A 490 -13.22 11.98 8.32
C ALA A 490 -14.59 11.31 8.04
N SER A 491 -15.54 12.06 7.46
CA SER A 491 -16.86 11.56 7.05
C SER A 491 -16.84 10.63 5.83
N GLY A 492 -15.72 10.49 5.13
CA GLY A 492 -15.59 9.71 3.89
C GLY A 492 -15.86 10.50 2.60
N LEU A 493 -16.14 11.81 2.69
CA LEU A 493 -16.27 12.66 1.51
C LEU A 493 -14.89 12.95 0.87
N PRO A 494 -14.77 12.98 -0.46
CA PRO A 494 -13.51 13.30 -1.14
C PRO A 494 -12.95 14.67 -0.76
N TYR A 495 -11.64 14.73 -0.50
CA TYR A 495 -10.93 15.99 -0.29
C TYR A 495 -10.20 16.40 -1.57
N LEU A 496 -10.66 17.49 -2.21
CA LEU A 496 -10.24 17.86 -3.57
C LEU A 496 -9.59 19.25 -3.64
N LEU A 497 -8.61 19.54 -2.77
CA LEU A 497 -7.85 20.79 -2.77
C LEU A 497 -6.37 20.57 -3.11
N GLY A 498 -5.75 21.57 -3.76
CA GLY A 498 -4.32 21.58 -4.04
C GLY A 498 -3.84 20.38 -4.88
N THR A 499 -2.70 19.81 -4.52
CA THR A 499 -2.12 18.61 -5.13
C THR A 499 -2.87 17.33 -4.72
N GLU A 500 -3.61 17.36 -3.62
CA GLU A 500 -4.34 16.21 -3.06
C GLU A 500 -5.65 15.91 -3.82
N ARG A 501 -5.99 16.68 -4.85
CA ARG A 501 -7.06 16.34 -5.79
C ARG A 501 -6.58 15.51 -6.99
N LEU A 502 -5.26 15.39 -7.16
CA LEU A 502 -4.65 14.78 -8.33
C LEU A 502 -4.67 13.25 -8.19
N LYS A 503 -4.81 12.55 -9.33
CA LYS A 503 -4.68 11.09 -9.42
C LYS A 503 -3.25 10.65 -9.72
N GLY A 504 -2.39 11.60 -10.07
CA GLY A 504 -0.96 11.42 -10.19
C GLY A 504 -0.27 12.68 -9.70
N SER A 505 0.75 12.54 -8.87
CA SER A 505 1.58 13.63 -8.35
C SER A 505 2.92 13.06 -7.89
N HIS A 506 3.81 13.92 -7.44
CA HIS A 506 5.06 13.51 -6.80
C HIS A 506 4.86 12.48 -5.68
N SER A 507 3.73 12.56 -4.95
CA SER A 507 3.41 11.65 -3.86
C SER A 507 2.46 10.51 -4.25
N MET A 508 1.87 10.53 -5.45
CA MET A 508 0.84 9.57 -5.86
C MET A 508 1.06 9.03 -7.27
N SER A 509 1.06 7.72 -7.38
CA SER A 509 1.01 6.97 -8.64
C SER A 509 0.36 5.61 -8.32
N MET A 510 0.51 4.62 -9.20
CA MET A 510 -0.24 3.36 -9.11
C MET A 510 0.27 2.36 -8.05
N TYR A 511 1.34 2.66 -7.30
CA TYR A 511 1.96 1.71 -6.36
C TYR A 511 1.02 1.25 -5.25
N HIS A 512 0.61 2.15 -4.35
CA HIS A 512 -0.13 1.80 -3.12
C HIS A 512 -1.47 1.12 -3.42
N SER A 513 -2.21 1.63 -4.41
CA SER A 513 -3.48 1.02 -4.81
C SER A 513 -3.31 -0.37 -5.42
N ALA A 514 -2.25 -0.59 -6.20
CA ALA A 514 -1.99 -1.90 -6.81
C ALA A 514 -1.34 -2.88 -5.82
N GLU A 515 -0.49 -2.43 -4.91
CA GLU A 515 0.06 -3.26 -3.82
C GLU A 515 -1.06 -3.71 -2.89
N LEU A 516 -1.97 -2.81 -2.51
CA LEU A 516 -3.19 -3.17 -1.78
C LEU A 516 -3.97 -4.26 -2.51
N CYS A 517 -4.33 -4.05 -3.78
CA CYS A 517 -5.12 -5.04 -4.52
C CYS A 517 -4.38 -6.38 -4.67
N TYR A 518 -3.08 -6.35 -5.00
CA TYR A 518 -2.26 -7.54 -5.16
C TYR A 518 -2.20 -8.36 -3.87
N LEU A 519 -1.89 -7.72 -2.75
CA LEU A 519 -1.70 -8.44 -1.49
C LEU A 519 -2.99 -8.72 -0.74
N ALA A 520 -4.03 -7.89 -0.87
CA ALA A 520 -5.36 -8.24 -0.38
C ALA A 520 -5.93 -9.44 -1.14
N ALA A 521 -5.75 -9.55 -2.47
CA ALA A 521 -6.09 -10.77 -3.20
C ALA A 521 -5.33 -12.00 -2.67
N VAL A 522 -4.03 -11.85 -2.38
CA VAL A 522 -3.18 -12.91 -1.84
C VAL A 522 -3.66 -13.36 -0.45
N TYR A 523 -3.81 -12.43 0.50
CA TYR A 523 -4.14 -12.76 1.88
C TYR A 523 -5.60 -13.23 2.01
N THR A 524 -6.54 -12.52 1.38
CA THR A 524 -7.97 -12.88 1.44
C THR A 524 -8.21 -14.24 0.81
N ASN A 525 -7.64 -14.54 -0.36
CA ASN A 525 -7.85 -15.82 -1.02
C ASN A 525 -7.09 -16.94 -0.30
N LEU A 526 -5.78 -16.79 -0.10
CA LEU A 526 -4.93 -17.91 0.32
C LEU A 526 -4.84 -18.12 1.84
N LEU A 527 -5.06 -17.07 2.64
CA LEU A 527 -4.92 -17.17 4.10
C LEU A 527 -6.25 -17.08 4.86
N VAL A 528 -7.21 -16.29 4.36
CA VAL A 528 -8.49 -16.05 5.06
C VAL A 528 -9.60 -16.99 4.57
N THR A 529 -9.89 -16.99 3.27
CA THR A 529 -11.06 -17.69 2.70
C THR A 529 -10.74 -19.09 2.17
N GLY A 530 -9.46 -19.38 1.89
CA GLY A 530 -9.02 -20.64 1.26
C GLY A 530 -9.33 -20.74 -0.23
N ALA A 531 -9.71 -19.64 -0.88
CA ALA A 531 -9.94 -19.60 -2.32
C ALA A 531 -8.62 -19.73 -3.11
N PRO A 532 -8.63 -20.39 -4.30
CA PRO A 532 -7.45 -20.45 -5.15
C PRO A 532 -7.10 -19.07 -5.71
N LEU A 533 -5.80 -18.82 -5.92
CA LEU A 533 -5.30 -17.62 -6.60
C LEU A 533 -4.55 -18.01 -7.87
N GLN A 534 -4.85 -17.33 -8.97
CA GLN A 534 -4.12 -17.49 -10.22
C GLN A 534 -3.13 -16.34 -10.40
N LEU A 535 -1.93 -16.66 -10.89
CA LEU A 535 -0.92 -15.66 -11.22
C LEU A 535 -0.32 -15.91 -12.61
N TRP A 536 0.14 -14.84 -13.24
CA TRP A 536 0.72 -14.85 -14.57
C TRP A 536 2.15 -14.32 -14.59
N PHE A 537 3.02 -15.00 -15.33
CA PHE A 537 4.42 -14.65 -15.51
C PHE A 537 4.75 -14.65 -17.01
N ARG A 538 5.79 -13.91 -17.40
CA ARG A 538 6.28 -13.88 -18.79
C ARG A 538 7.81 -14.03 -18.89
N PRO A 539 8.40 -15.15 -18.44
CA PRO A 539 9.84 -15.31 -18.44
C PRO A 539 10.45 -15.18 -19.84
N ARG A 540 11.45 -14.31 -19.96
CA ARG A 540 12.21 -14.07 -21.20
C ARG A 540 13.04 -15.28 -21.60
N PRO A 541 13.54 -15.38 -22.84
CA PRO A 541 14.44 -16.45 -23.27
C PRO A 541 15.71 -16.59 -22.40
N ASP A 542 16.23 -15.46 -21.92
CA ASP A 542 17.48 -15.35 -21.17
C ASP A 542 17.32 -15.39 -19.65
N ALA A 543 16.09 -15.47 -19.14
CA ALA A 543 15.81 -15.59 -17.71
C ALA A 543 16.37 -16.90 -17.10
N GLU A 544 16.45 -16.97 -15.78
CA GLU A 544 16.72 -18.24 -15.10
C GLU A 544 15.65 -19.30 -15.43
N ARG A 545 16.06 -20.56 -15.56
CA ARG A 545 15.12 -21.66 -15.88
C ARG A 545 14.40 -22.21 -14.65
N THR A 546 14.61 -21.60 -13.48
CA THR A 546 13.80 -21.85 -12.28
C THR A 546 12.99 -20.60 -12.01
N LEU A 547 11.69 -20.66 -12.25
CA LEU A 547 10.75 -19.59 -11.91
C LEU A 547 10.22 -19.83 -10.51
N ARG A 548 10.24 -18.79 -9.67
CA ARG A 548 9.67 -18.79 -8.32
C ARG A 548 8.36 -18.02 -8.35
N VAL A 549 7.26 -18.67 -7.95
CA VAL A 549 5.91 -18.12 -8.15
C VAL A 549 5.14 -17.86 -6.86
N MET A 550 5.79 -18.00 -5.70
CA MET A 550 5.18 -17.60 -4.43
C MET A 550 4.87 -16.08 -4.48
N PRO A 551 3.64 -15.64 -4.16
CA PRO A 551 3.23 -14.25 -4.36
C PRO A 551 3.81 -13.30 -3.33
N ASP A 552 4.05 -13.78 -2.11
CA ASP A 552 4.58 -13.02 -0.98
C ASP A 552 5.28 -13.98 0.01
N LEU A 553 5.92 -13.46 1.06
CA LEU A 553 6.44 -14.26 2.17
C LEU A 553 5.28 -14.73 3.06
N LEU A 554 4.68 -15.87 2.69
CA LEU A 554 3.54 -16.47 3.40
C LEU A 554 3.99 -17.54 4.40
N PRO A 555 3.17 -17.86 5.44
CA PRO A 555 3.57 -18.80 6.47
C PRO A 555 3.88 -20.19 5.88
N PRO A 556 4.99 -20.84 6.29
CA PRO A 556 5.45 -22.08 5.69
C PRO A 556 4.39 -23.18 5.74
N GLY A 557 4.18 -23.85 4.61
CA GLY A 557 3.22 -24.96 4.52
C GLY A 557 1.74 -24.55 4.48
N ARG A 558 1.39 -23.26 4.50
CA ARG A 558 -0.01 -22.82 4.33
C ARG A 558 -0.46 -22.82 2.87
N VAL A 559 0.44 -22.53 1.94
CA VAL A 559 0.15 -22.41 0.51
C VAL A 559 1.05 -23.34 -0.29
N ARG A 560 0.51 -23.94 -1.34
CA ARG A 560 1.27 -24.71 -2.33
C ARG A 560 0.87 -24.35 -3.76
N LEU A 561 1.78 -24.60 -4.70
CA LEU A 561 1.50 -24.55 -6.13
C LEU A 561 0.70 -25.80 -6.55
N ASP A 562 -0.45 -25.61 -7.19
CA ASP A 562 -1.37 -26.70 -7.55
C ASP A 562 -1.33 -27.03 -9.05
N LYS A 563 -1.32 -26.00 -9.90
CA LYS A 563 -1.35 -26.15 -11.36
C LYS A 563 -0.42 -25.15 -12.03
N VAL A 564 0.17 -25.58 -13.14
CA VAL A 564 0.95 -24.73 -14.04
C VAL A 564 0.50 -24.97 -15.48
N GLU A 565 0.34 -23.90 -16.22
CA GLU A 565 0.20 -23.91 -17.68
C GLU A 565 1.33 -23.10 -18.30
N ILE A 566 1.93 -23.62 -19.36
CA ILE A 566 2.89 -22.90 -20.21
C ILE A 566 2.30 -22.81 -21.61
N ASP A 567 2.17 -21.60 -22.14
CA ASP A 567 1.57 -21.29 -23.45
C ASP A 567 0.18 -21.95 -23.63
N GLY A 568 -0.63 -21.89 -22.57
CA GLY A 568 -1.99 -22.44 -22.52
C GLY A 568 -2.07 -23.97 -22.43
N LYS A 569 -0.97 -24.66 -22.15
CA LYS A 569 -0.92 -26.13 -22.01
C LYS A 569 -0.51 -26.53 -20.60
N PRO A 570 -1.15 -27.55 -19.99
CA PRO A 570 -0.73 -28.09 -18.70
C PRO A 570 0.76 -28.46 -18.68
N TYR A 571 1.42 -28.18 -17.57
CA TYR A 571 2.85 -28.41 -17.37
C TYR A 571 3.11 -29.02 -15.99
N GLU A 572 3.86 -30.12 -15.96
CA GLU A 572 3.98 -30.97 -14.76
C GLU A 572 5.33 -30.85 -14.04
N VAL A 573 6.29 -30.07 -14.58
CA VAL A 573 7.64 -29.96 -14.00
C VAL A 573 7.72 -28.78 -13.03
N PHE A 574 7.06 -28.93 -11.89
CA PHE A 574 7.05 -27.94 -10.81
C PHE A 574 7.11 -28.62 -9.43
N ASP A 575 7.48 -27.85 -8.41
CA ASP A 575 7.58 -28.26 -7.02
C ASP A 575 6.45 -27.57 -6.21
N PRO A 576 5.43 -28.32 -5.76
CA PRO A 576 4.29 -27.76 -5.04
C PRO A 576 4.66 -27.05 -3.72
N PRO A 577 5.41 -27.67 -2.77
CA PRO A 577 5.81 -27.00 -1.53
C PRO A 577 6.65 -25.72 -1.71
N THR A 578 7.62 -25.72 -2.64
CA THR A 578 8.50 -24.56 -2.82
C THR A 578 7.94 -23.51 -3.79
N ALA A 579 6.80 -23.80 -4.44
CA ALA A 579 6.20 -23.00 -5.50
C ALA A 579 7.23 -22.59 -6.57
N THR A 580 7.94 -23.59 -7.11
CA THR A 580 8.92 -23.39 -8.17
C THR A 580 8.58 -24.16 -9.43
N VAL A 581 8.80 -23.56 -10.60
CA VAL A 581 8.57 -24.17 -11.92
C VAL A 581 9.90 -24.29 -12.65
N LYS A 582 10.19 -25.46 -13.22
CA LYS A 582 11.35 -25.65 -14.10
C LYS A 582 10.95 -25.33 -15.53
N LEU A 583 11.32 -24.15 -16.02
CA LEU A 583 10.93 -23.68 -17.33
C LEU A 583 11.66 -24.46 -18.44
N PRO A 584 10.98 -24.77 -19.56
CA PRO A 584 11.68 -25.25 -20.75
C PRO A 584 12.59 -24.16 -21.33
N THR A 585 13.60 -24.59 -22.09
CA THR A 585 14.34 -23.67 -22.97
C THR A 585 13.41 -23.21 -24.08
N SER A 586 13.41 -21.91 -24.36
CA SER A 586 12.62 -21.30 -25.43
C SER A 586 13.42 -20.18 -26.08
N ALA A 587 13.22 -19.99 -27.39
CA ALA A 587 13.75 -18.85 -28.11
C ALA A 587 12.90 -17.59 -27.90
N ASP A 588 11.65 -17.76 -27.48
CA ASP A 588 10.67 -16.70 -27.22
C ASP A 588 10.30 -16.65 -25.73
N SER A 589 9.75 -15.52 -25.28
CA SER A 589 9.20 -15.42 -23.91
C SER A 589 8.04 -16.40 -23.74
N LEU A 590 7.99 -17.07 -22.58
CA LEU A 590 6.95 -18.03 -22.25
C LEU A 590 5.77 -17.32 -21.57
N SER A 591 4.53 -17.70 -21.90
CA SER A 591 3.37 -17.35 -21.07
C SER A 591 3.21 -18.42 -20.00
N VAL A 592 3.36 -18.06 -18.73
CA VAL A 592 3.25 -19.02 -17.63
C VAL A 592 2.10 -18.60 -16.73
N LYS A 593 1.08 -19.46 -16.61
CA LYS A 593 -0.03 -19.29 -15.67
C LYS A 593 0.11 -20.30 -14.55
N VAL A 594 -0.04 -19.88 -13.32
CA VAL A 594 -0.01 -20.76 -12.16
C VAL A 594 -1.26 -20.62 -11.31
N GLN A 595 -1.61 -21.68 -10.58
CA GLN A 595 -2.65 -21.66 -9.57
C GLN A 595 -2.08 -22.08 -8.23
N LEU A 596 -2.23 -21.23 -7.23
CA LEU A 596 -1.88 -21.47 -5.84
C LEU A 596 -3.15 -21.82 -5.06
N VAL A 597 -3.01 -22.71 -4.09
CA VAL A 597 -4.10 -23.13 -3.20
C VAL A 597 -3.60 -23.20 -1.77
N THR A 598 -4.53 -23.01 -0.83
CA THR A 598 -4.29 -23.27 0.59
C THR A 598 -4.19 -24.78 0.81
N ASN A 599 -3.25 -25.21 1.65
CA ASN A 599 -3.20 -26.59 2.11
C ASN A 599 -4.38 -26.84 3.05
N THR A 600 -5.23 -27.80 2.69
CA THR A 600 -6.22 -28.35 3.62
C THR A 600 -5.50 -29.23 4.63
N GLU A 601 -5.66 -28.94 5.92
CA GLU A 601 -5.20 -29.79 7.02
C GLU A 601 -5.76 -31.21 6.95
#